data_AF-A0A6I1N2Q7-F1
#
_entry.id   AF-A0A6I1N2Q7-F1
#
_cell.length_a   1.000
_cell.length_b   1.000
_cell.length_c   1.000
_cell.angle_alpha   90.00
_cell.angle_beta   90.00
_cell.angle_gamma   90.00
#
_symmetry.space_group_name_H-M   'P 1'
#
loop_
_entity.id
_entity.type
_entity.pdbx_description
1 polymer ?
#
loop_
_entity_poly.entity_id
_entity_poly.type
_entity_poly.pdbx_seq_one_letter_code
_entity_poly.pdbx_strand_id
1 'polypeptide(L)'
;MIVQAMREAAQSSTSGWVQLDLEAKPSQRGFYRALVARVRAELPPQIKLSVTALAWWCRSPAWLDDLPADEVVPMFFRMGRDNVRMRHIVEHTPELLHASCRQGSAGFAPQEPFAPQVIARYRKTYWFDRYAWQRSTSAASPLPPPVPGTTP
;
A
#
# COMPACT_ATOMS: atom_id res chain seq x y z
N MET A 1 -18.07 9.70 7.30
CA MET A 1 -17.96 8.55 6.38
C MET A 1 -16.59 7.86 6.49
N ILE A 2 -15.47 8.48 6.11
CA ILE A 2 -14.15 7.79 6.11
C ILE A 2 -13.70 7.31 7.51
N VAL A 3 -13.75 8.19 8.52
CA VAL A 3 -13.34 7.83 9.89
C VAL A 3 -14.16 6.65 10.43
N GLN A 4 -15.45 6.62 10.14
CA GLN A 4 -16.34 5.53 10.55
C GLN A 4 -15.93 4.21 9.89
N ALA A 5 -15.65 4.21 8.58
CA ALA A 5 -15.14 3.03 7.88
C ALA A 5 -13.80 2.54 8.45
N MET A 6 -12.91 3.45 8.87
CA MET A 6 -11.65 3.08 9.53
C MET A 6 -11.88 2.42 10.89
N ARG A 7 -12.89 2.87 11.67
CA ARG A 7 -13.26 2.24 12.95
C ARG A 7 -13.83 0.84 12.75
N GLU A 8 -14.71 0.67 11.75
CA GLU A 8 -15.28 -0.64 11.39
C GLU A 8 -14.19 -1.61 10.90
N ALA A 9 -13.27 -1.14 10.08
CA ALA A 9 -12.11 -1.92 9.65
C ALA A 9 -11.22 -2.30 10.86
N ALA A 10 -11.06 -1.42 11.84
CA ALA A 10 -10.28 -1.71 13.04
C ALA A 10 -10.94 -2.75 13.95
N GLN A 11 -12.27 -2.70 14.07
CA GLN A 11 -13.04 -3.69 14.83
C GLN A 11 -13.01 -5.07 14.19
N SER A 12 -12.93 -5.15 12.86
CA SER A 12 -12.84 -6.41 12.12
C SER A 12 -11.40 -6.87 11.84
N SER A 13 -10.39 -6.06 12.20
CA SER A 13 -8.99 -6.37 11.94
C SER A 13 -8.50 -7.52 12.82
N THR A 14 -8.04 -8.61 12.19
CA THR A 14 -7.39 -9.74 12.86
C THR A 14 -5.86 -9.62 12.89
N SER A 15 -5.29 -8.73 12.08
CA SER A 15 -3.84 -8.52 11.99
C SER A 15 -3.32 -7.47 12.97
N GLY A 16 -4.22 -6.70 13.59
CA GLY A 16 -3.86 -5.51 14.37
C GLY A 16 -3.50 -4.30 13.50
N TRP A 17 -3.75 -4.35 12.19
CA TRP A 17 -3.50 -3.26 11.24
C TRP A 17 -4.77 -2.81 10.54
N VAL A 18 -4.82 -1.51 10.23
CA VAL A 18 -5.73 -0.94 9.23
C VAL A 18 -4.92 -0.05 8.30
N GLN A 19 -5.29 -0.03 7.02
CA GLN A 19 -4.61 0.78 6.02
C GLN A 19 -5.57 1.80 5.42
N LEU A 20 -5.19 3.07 5.44
CA LEU A 20 -5.84 4.11 4.64
C LEU A 20 -5.17 4.15 3.26
N ASP A 21 -5.81 3.50 2.30
CA ASP A 21 -5.43 3.62 0.89
C ASP A 21 -6.19 4.77 0.24
N LEU A 22 -5.58 5.96 0.24
CA LEU A 22 -6.21 7.18 -0.27
C LEU A 22 -5.18 8.11 -0.89
N GLU A 23 -5.37 8.38 -2.17
CA GLU A 23 -4.59 9.38 -2.91
C GLU A 23 -5.21 10.77 -2.79
N ALA A 24 -4.36 11.80 -2.75
CA ALA A 24 -4.76 13.19 -2.64
C ALA A 24 -3.92 14.11 -3.53
N LYS A 25 -4.56 15.11 -4.11
CA LYS A 25 -3.88 16.16 -4.89
C LYS A 25 -3.18 17.15 -3.96
N PRO A 26 -2.20 17.94 -4.44
CA PRO A 26 -1.55 19.00 -3.65
C PRO A 26 -2.53 19.92 -2.91
N SER A 27 -3.64 20.32 -3.53
CA SER A 27 -4.69 21.15 -2.92
C SER A 27 -5.43 20.47 -1.77
N GLN A 28 -5.39 19.14 -1.70
CA GLN A 28 -6.05 18.33 -0.67
C GLN A 28 -5.09 17.91 0.45
N ARG A 29 -3.81 18.32 0.41
CA ARG A 29 -2.80 17.93 1.42
C ARG A 29 -3.23 18.24 2.85
N GLY A 30 -3.78 19.44 3.08
CA GLY A 30 -4.27 19.84 4.40
C GLY A 30 -5.39 18.93 4.89
N PHE A 31 -6.34 18.61 4.01
CA PHE A 31 -7.42 17.66 4.30
C PHE A 31 -6.89 16.26 4.61
N TYR A 32 -5.97 15.73 3.78
CA TYR A 32 -5.38 14.41 3.97
C TYR A 32 -4.68 14.31 5.34
N ARG A 33 -3.84 15.28 5.68
CA ARG A 33 -3.14 15.29 6.97
C ARG A 33 -4.09 15.37 8.16
N ALA A 34 -5.13 16.22 8.07
CA ALA A 34 -6.15 16.30 9.11
C ALA A 34 -6.96 14.99 9.23
N LEU A 35 -7.23 14.31 8.12
CA LEU A 35 -7.89 13.02 8.10
C LEU A 35 -7.03 11.93 8.78
N VAL A 36 -5.75 11.83 8.45
CA VAL A 36 -4.84 10.84 9.07
C VAL A 36 -4.74 11.08 10.58
N ALA A 37 -4.60 12.34 11.01
CA ALA A 37 -4.59 12.69 12.43
C ALA A 37 -5.89 12.29 13.14
N ARG A 38 -7.05 12.58 12.52
CA ARG A 38 -8.34 12.21 13.09
C ARG A 38 -8.55 10.70 13.14
N VAL A 39 -8.14 9.96 12.11
CA VAL A 39 -8.19 8.49 12.12
C VAL A 39 -7.32 7.96 13.24
N ARG A 40 -6.07 8.43 13.37
CA ARG A 40 -5.17 7.95 14.44
C ARG A 40 -5.76 8.16 15.84
N ALA A 41 -6.39 9.32 16.07
CA ALA A 41 -7.01 9.67 17.36
C ALA A 41 -8.24 8.80 17.70
N GLU A 42 -8.95 8.30 16.69
CA GLU A 42 -10.20 7.53 16.85
C GLU A 42 -9.96 6.00 16.87
N LEU A 43 -8.79 5.56 16.42
CA LEU A 43 -8.40 4.17 16.41
C LEU A 43 -7.92 3.72 17.80
N PRO A 44 -8.24 2.48 18.24
CA PRO A 44 -7.66 1.92 19.46
C PRO A 44 -6.12 1.98 19.43
N PRO A 45 -5.45 2.28 20.54
CA PRO A 45 -4.00 2.50 20.56
C PRO A 45 -3.18 1.27 20.15
N GLN A 46 -3.73 0.07 20.33
CA GLN A 46 -3.12 -1.19 19.90
C GLN A 46 -3.19 -1.45 18.39
N ILE A 47 -4.11 -0.78 17.68
CA ILE A 47 -4.26 -0.95 16.22
C ILE A 47 -3.26 -0.05 15.51
N LYS A 48 -2.45 -0.63 14.64
CA LYS A 48 -1.47 0.07 13.82
C LYS A 48 -2.12 0.70 12.58
N LEU A 49 -1.76 1.95 12.28
CA LEU A 49 -2.26 2.69 11.13
C LEU A 49 -1.20 2.71 10.03
N SER A 50 -1.50 2.08 8.90
CA SER A 50 -0.72 2.19 7.67
C SER A 50 -1.39 3.17 6.70
N VAL A 51 -0.61 3.87 5.90
CA VAL A 51 -1.11 4.74 4.83
C VAL A 51 -0.39 4.45 3.52
N THR A 52 -1.10 4.44 2.40
CA THR A 52 -0.43 4.49 1.09
C THR A 52 0.01 5.92 0.79
N ALA A 53 1.11 6.04 0.05
CA ALA A 53 1.63 7.31 -0.41
C ALA A 53 1.98 7.23 -1.89
N LEU A 54 1.60 8.24 -2.67
CA LEU A 54 2.11 8.38 -4.02
C LEU A 54 3.63 8.52 -3.98
N ALA A 55 4.35 7.90 -4.92
CA ALA A 55 5.82 7.93 -4.92
C ALA A 55 6.40 9.34 -4.81
N TRP A 56 5.75 10.33 -5.44
CA TRP A 56 6.21 11.72 -5.40
C TRP A 56 6.00 12.39 -4.02
N TRP A 57 5.08 11.91 -3.17
CA TRP A 57 4.96 12.39 -1.78
C TRP A 57 6.23 12.14 -0.99
N CYS A 58 6.93 11.05 -1.29
CA CYS A 58 8.23 10.73 -0.68
C CYS A 58 9.33 11.72 -1.05
N ARG A 59 9.08 12.71 -1.91
CA ARG A 59 10.02 13.80 -2.20
C ARG A 59 9.64 15.12 -1.54
N SER A 60 8.59 15.12 -0.73
CA SER A 60 8.01 16.33 -0.15
C SER A 60 7.75 16.12 1.34
N PRO A 61 8.63 16.65 2.21
CA PRO A 61 8.48 16.59 3.66
C PRO A 61 7.10 17.08 4.14
N ALA A 62 6.53 18.07 3.44
CA ALA A 62 5.19 18.59 3.72
C ALA A 62 4.05 17.56 3.70
N TRP A 63 4.21 16.40 3.05
CA TRP A 63 3.24 15.30 3.11
C TRP A 63 3.46 14.36 4.30
N LEU A 64 4.71 14.11 4.71
CA LEU A 64 5.07 12.96 5.54
C LEU A 64 5.68 13.33 6.90
N ASP A 65 6.26 14.51 7.05
CA ASP A 65 6.77 15.00 8.34
C ASP A 65 5.63 14.99 9.36
N ASP A 66 5.87 14.42 10.54
CA ASP A 66 4.91 14.33 11.65
C ASP A 66 3.55 13.70 11.27
N LEU A 67 3.49 12.93 10.19
CA LEU A 67 2.27 12.22 9.82
C LEU A 67 2.01 11.11 10.84
N PRO A 68 0.87 11.08 11.55
CA PRO A 68 0.65 10.17 12.67
C PRO A 68 0.20 8.78 12.18
N ALA A 69 1.03 8.14 11.35
CA ALA A 69 0.89 6.79 10.85
C ALA A 69 2.07 5.93 11.32
N ASP A 70 1.80 4.67 11.66
CA ASP A 70 2.82 3.70 12.05
C ASP A 70 3.62 3.19 10.84
N GLU A 71 3.02 3.23 9.64
CA GLU A 71 3.63 2.77 8.40
C GLU A 71 3.24 3.68 7.22
N VAL A 72 4.21 3.98 6.36
CA VAL A 72 3.99 4.62 5.05
C VAL A 72 4.38 3.63 3.97
N VAL A 73 3.45 3.37 3.04
CA VAL A 73 3.63 2.46 1.91
C VAL A 73 3.72 3.28 0.61
N PRO A 74 4.92 3.67 0.16
CA PRO A 74 5.09 4.31 -1.12
C PRO A 74 4.69 3.39 -2.27
N MET A 75 3.83 3.87 -3.16
CA MET A 75 3.38 3.16 -4.35
C MET A 75 4.32 3.45 -5.51
N PHE A 76 5.33 2.60 -5.69
CA PHE A 76 6.31 2.69 -6.79
C PHE A 76 5.78 1.99 -8.05
N PHE A 77 4.66 2.45 -8.55
CA PHE A 77 4.05 2.00 -9.81
C PHE A 77 3.10 3.08 -10.30
N ARG A 78 2.75 3.08 -11.60
CA ARG A 78 1.81 4.04 -12.19
C ARG A 78 2.14 5.51 -11.85
N MET A 79 3.42 5.85 -11.77
CA MET A 79 3.93 7.16 -11.32
C MET A 79 3.72 8.30 -12.35
N GLY A 80 2.96 8.05 -13.41
CA GLY A 80 2.56 9.04 -14.41
C GLY A 80 3.75 9.67 -15.12
N ARG A 81 3.67 10.99 -15.32
CA ARG A 81 4.69 11.77 -16.05
C ARG A 81 6.07 11.73 -15.39
N ASP A 82 6.13 11.54 -14.08
CA ASP A 82 7.39 11.50 -13.33
C ASP A 82 8.00 10.09 -13.24
N ASN A 83 7.44 9.09 -13.94
CA ASN A 83 7.84 7.69 -13.81
C ASN A 83 9.35 7.47 -13.99
N VAL A 84 9.94 7.96 -15.09
CA VAL A 84 11.38 7.76 -15.37
C VAL A 84 12.24 8.33 -14.23
N ARG A 85 11.96 9.56 -13.81
CA ARG A 85 12.70 10.23 -12.74
C ARG A 85 12.53 9.53 -11.40
N MET A 86 11.31 9.16 -11.05
CA MET A 86 11.04 8.48 -9.77
C MET A 86 11.64 7.08 -9.72
N ARG A 87 11.57 6.32 -10.82
CA ARG A 87 12.25 5.01 -10.92
C ARG A 87 13.75 5.15 -10.72
N HIS A 88 14.38 6.10 -11.40
CA HIS A 88 15.80 6.38 -11.24
C HIS A 88 16.15 6.67 -9.77
N ILE A 89 15.34 7.48 -9.09
CA ILE A 89 15.54 7.80 -7.67
C ILE A 89 15.44 6.54 -6.80
N VAL A 90 14.40 5.73 -6.99
CA VAL A 90 14.18 4.51 -6.21
C VAL A 90 15.31 3.50 -6.42
N GLU A 91 15.83 3.39 -7.65
CA GLU A 91 16.87 2.44 -8.03
C GLU A 91 18.27 2.88 -7.58
N HIS A 92 18.63 4.14 -7.77
CA HIS A 92 20.02 4.61 -7.70
C HIS A 92 20.30 5.60 -6.57
N THR A 93 19.30 6.41 -6.17
CA THR A 93 19.49 7.49 -5.19
C THR A 93 18.37 7.52 -4.14
N PRO A 94 18.08 6.40 -3.43
CA PRO A 94 16.94 6.32 -2.51
C PRO A 94 17.06 7.28 -1.31
N GLU A 95 18.24 7.78 -0.99
CA GLU A 95 18.50 8.83 0.00
C GLU A 95 17.78 10.15 -0.32
N LEU A 96 17.37 10.35 -1.58
CA LEU A 96 16.55 11.49 -1.99
C LEU A 96 15.09 11.38 -1.57
N LEU A 97 14.63 10.20 -1.14
CA LEU A 97 13.29 9.98 -0.61
C LEU A 97 13.21 10.39 0.87
N HIS A 98 12.02 10.67 1.37
CA HIS A 98 11.72 10.86 2.79
C HIS A 98 12.07 9.58 3.56
N ALA A 99 12.55 9.70 4.80
CA ALA A 99 13.03 8.56 5.59
C ALA A 99 11.99 7.42 5.67
N SER A 100 10.71 7.75 5.86
CA SER A 100 9.59 6.79 5.93
C SER A 100 9.39 5.98 4.64
N CYS A 101 9.96 6.39 3.51
CA CYS A 101 9.82 5.71 2.22
C CYS A 101 11.05 4.91 1.78
N ARG A 102 12.13 4.82 2.56
CA ARG A 102 13.41 4.26 2.07
C ARG A 102 13.57 2.75 2.28
N GLN A 103 13.11 2.22 3.42
CA GLN A 103 13.49 0.87 3.87
C GLN A 103 12.40 0.13 4.68
N GLY A 104 11.34 0.81 5.11
CA GLY A 104 10.26 0.19 5.87
C GLY A 104 9.40 -0.71 5.00
N SER A 105 8.49 -0.08 4.27
CA SER A 105 7.54 -0.76 3.40
C SER A 105 7.53 -0.14 2.01
N ALA A 106 7.09 -0.89 1.01
CA ALA A 106 6.88 -0.38 -0.35
C ALA A 106 5.78 -1.16 -1.09
N GLY A 107 5.06 -0.45 -1.95
CA GLY A 107 4.10 -1.00 -2.89
C GLY A 107 4.71 -1.13 -4.29
N PHE A 108 4.59 -2.32 -4.87
CA PHE A 108 5.03 -2.63 -6.23
C PHE A 108 3.89 -3.23 -7.05
N ALA A 109 3.96 -3.09 -8.38
CA ALA A 109 3.05 -3.74 -9.29
C ALA A 109 3.79 -4.79 -10.15
N PRO A 110 3.28 -6.03 -10.28
CA PRO A 110 3.89 -7.04 -11.17
C PRO A 110 4.04 -6.57 -12.62
N GLN A 111 3.20 -5.62 -13.05
CA GLN A 111 3.18 -5.08 -14.40
C GLN A 111 4.26 -4.02 -14.66
N GLU A 112 4.91 -3.50 -13.62
CA GLU A 112 5.94 -2.46 -13.70
C GLU A 112 7.16 -2.84 -12.83
N PRO A 113 7.79 -4.00 -13.10
CA PRO A 113 8.74 -4.61 -12.17
C PRO A 113 9.95 -3.72 -11.91
N PHE A 114 10.40 -3.69 -10.66
CA PHE A 114 11.74 -3.25 -10.29
C PHE A 114 12.68 -4.45 -10.24
N ALA A 115 13.98 -4.19 -10.36
CA ALA A 115 14.98 -5.24 -10.21
C ALA A 115 14.91 -5.85 -8.78
N PRO A 116 15.11 -7.17 -8.61
CA PRO A 116 14.93 -7.84 -7.31
C PRO A 116 15.72 -7.22 -6.16
N GLN A 117 16.94 -6.73 -6.42
CA GLN A 117 17.79 -6.06 -5.45
C GLN A 117 17.22 -4.74 -4.94
N VAL A 118 16.35 -4.08 -5.70
CA VAL A 118 15.66 -2.85 -5.28
C VAL A 118 14.49 -3.20 -4.36
N ILE A 119 13.75 -4.26 -4.70
CA ILE A 119 12.63 -4.77 -3.90
C ILE A 119 13.14 -5.29 -2.54
N ALA A 120 14.27 -6.00 -2.54
CA ALA A 120 14.90 -6.54 -1.34
C ALA A 120 15.37 -5.48 -0.31
N ARG A 121 15.38 -4.18 -0.67
CA ARG A 121 15.70 -3.08 0.27
C ARG A 121 14.60 -2.84 1.31
N TYR A 122 13.38 -3.27 1.03
CA TYR A 122 12.21 -3.01 1.87
C TYR A 122 11.89 -4.22 2.73
N ARG A 123 11.65 -4.00 4.03
CA ARG A 123 11.31 -5.08 4.98
C ARG A 123 9.96 -5.71 4.67
N LYS A 124 9.03 -4.93 4.13
CA LYS A 124 7.68 -5.37 3.78
C LYS A 124 7.28 -4.86 2.40
N THR A 125 6.81 -5.78 1.56
CA THR A 125 6.39 -5.47 0.19
C THR A 125 4.91 -5.74 0.01
N TYR A 126 4.19 -4.77 -0.53
CA TYR A 126 2.80 -4.88 -0.93
C TYR A 126 2.71 -5.03 -2.45
N TRP A 127 1.94 -5.99 -2.92
CA TRP A 127 1.78 -6.26 -4.35
C TRP A 127 0.41 -5.78 -4.85
N PHE A 128 0.44 -4.74 -5.68
CA PHE A 128 -0.73 -4.13 -6.29
C PHE A 128 -0.91 -4.69 -7.70
N ASP A 129 -1.75 -5.72 -7.81
CA ASP A 129 -2.00 -6.39 -9.09
C ASP A 129 -3.35 -5.96 -9.68
N ARG A 130 -3.26 -5.16 -10.76
CA ARG A 130 -4.42 -4.64 -11.49
C ARG A 130 -5.34 -5.71 -12.11
N TYR A 131 -4.87 -6.96 -12.22
CA TYR A 131 -5.61 -8.07 -12.81
C TYR A 131 -6.03 -9.12 -11.78
N ALA A 132 -5.77 -8.91 -10.48
CA ALA A 132 -6.11 -9.89 -9.45
C ALA A 132 -7.60 -10.26 -9.43
N TRP A 133 -8.48 -9.28 -9.68
CA TRP A 133 -9.93 -9.47 -9.74
C TRP A 133 -10.39 -10.36 -10.91
N GLN A 134 -9.60 -10.48 -11.97
CA GLN A 134 -9.90 -11.36 -13.11
C GLN A 134 -9.57 -12.82 -12.81
N ARG A 135 -8.61 -13.06 -11.92
CA ARG A 135 -8.24 -14.42 -11.49
C ARG A 135 -9.27 -15.03 -10.55
N SER A 136 -9.96 -14.22 -9.74
CA SER A 136 -11.04 -14.70 -8.88
C SER A 136 -12.29 -15.16 -9.65
N THR A 137 -12.52 -14.66 -10.87
CA THR A 137 -13.63 -15.12 -11.72
C THR A 137 -13.36 -16.46 -12.42
N SER A 138 -12.11 -16.91 -12.51
CA SER A 138 -11.74 -18.20 -13.12
C SER A 138 -11.56 -19.34 -12.10
N ALA A 139 -11.73 -19.07 -10.80
CA ALA A 139 -11.56 -20.04 -9.73
C ALA A 139 -12.85 -20.83 -9.39
N ALA A 140 -13.78 -20.94 -10.34
CA ALA A 140 -14.79 -21.98 -10.35
C ALA A 140 -14.44 -23.00 -11.43
N SER A 141 -13.30 -23.68 -11.29
CA SER A 141 -13.14 -24.99 -11.94
C SER A 141 -14.17 -25.93 -11.29
N PRO A 142 -15.08 -26.56 -12.06
CA PRO A 142 -15.86 -27.65 -11.51
C PRO A 142 -14.87 -28.72 -11.02
N LEU A 143 -15.09 -29.24 -9.82
CA LEU A 143 -14.42 -30.46 -9.38
C LEU A 143 -14.52 -31.50 -10.51
N PRO A 144 -13.45 -32.22 -10.85
CA PRO A 144 -13.56 -33.31 -11.82
C PRO A 144 -14.62 -34.30 -11.31
N PRO A 145 -15.45 -34.86 -12.21
CA PRO A 145 -16.45 -35.83 -11.81
C PRO A 145 -15.75 -37.04 -11.15
N PRO A 146 -16.37 -37.66 -10.14
CA PRO A 146 -15.81 -38.85 -9.51
C PRO A 146 -15.58 -39.94 -10.56
N VAL A 147 -14.38 -40.53 -10.54
CA VAL A 147 -14.02 -41.65 -11.40
C VAL A 147 -14.93 -42.84 -11.05
N PRO A 148 -15.70 -43.40 -11.99
CA PRO A 148 -16.48 -44.59 -11.72
C PRO A 148 -15.57 -45.81 -11.68
N GLY A 149 -15.61 -46.56 -10.58
CA GLY A 149 -15.02 -47.90 -10.51
C GLY A 149 -13.74 -47.97 -9.66
N THR A 150 -13.89 -47.78 -8.36
CA THR A 150 -13.05 -48.47 -7.35
C THR A 150 -13.86 -48.56 -6.07
N THR A 151 -14.60 -49.65 -5.95
CA THR A 151 -14.94 -50.23 -4.65
C THR A 151 -14.11 -51.52 -4.52
N PRO A 152 -13.71 -51.90 -3.30
CA PRO A 152 -12.74 -52.96 -3.05
C PRO A 152 -13.21 -54.34 -3.52
#